data_AF-A0A147HYS4-F1
#
_entry.id   AF-A0A147HYS4-F1
#
_cell.length_a   1.000
_cell.length_b   1.000
_cell.length_c   1.000
_cell.angle_alpha   90.00
_cell.angle_beta   90.00
_cell.angle_gamma   90.00
#
_symmetry.space_group_name_H-M   'P 1'
#
loop_
_entity.id
_entity.type
_entity.pdbx_description
1 polymer ?
#
loop_
_entity_poly.entity_id
_entity_poly.type
_entity_poly.pdbx_seq_one_letter_code
_entity_poly.pdbx_strand_id
1 'polypeptide(L)'
;MSQDIPLSNAMLCWNNGFHGAPPSVAVVRWPDKIGASDAYQSSVGACFTDFRSKDERAQRLQIMIDAWHVAAFYDVPVAMVHEAMLVVPEYRDMLADDCLPRQFAHERA
;
A
#
# COMPACT_ATOMS: atom_id res chain seq x y z
N MET A 1 13.75 -8.04 -7.40
CA MET A 1 12.32 -8.25 -7.05
C MET A 1 12.16 -7.73 -5.64
N SER A 2 11.32 -6.72 -5.42
CA SER A 2 11.01 -6.32 -4.04
C SER A 2 10.30 -7.49 -3.37
N GLN A 3 10.71 -7.85 -2.16
CA GLN A 3 10.17 -8.98 -1.42
C GLN A 3 8.73 -8.66 -1.00
N ASP A 4 7.80 -9.59 -1.27
CA ASP A 4 6.39 -9.45 -0.89
C ASP A 4 6.22 -9.09 0.60
N ILE A 5 5.30 -8.16 0.88
CA ILE A 5 4.96 -7.70 2.22
C ILE A 5 3.53 -8.18 2.52
N PRO A 6 3.34 -9.14 3.45
CA PRO A 6 2.00 -9.55 3.87
C PRO A 6 1.21 -8.35 4.37
N LEU A 7 -0.09 -8.33 4.10
CA LEU A 7 -0.97 -7.20 4.42
C LEU A 7 -0.92 -6.80 5.90
N SER A 8 -0.84 -7.79 6.79
CA SER A 8 -0.70 -7.58 8.24
C SER A 8 0.56 -6.80 8.65
N ASN A 9 1.54 -6.70 7.75
CA ASN A 9 2.79 -5.95 7.92
C ASN A 9 2.94 -4.80 6.90
N ALA A 10 1.92 -4.49 6.10
CA ALA A 10 2.00 -3.46 5.07
C ALA A 10 1.64 -2.09 5.63
N MET A 11 2.56 -1.14 5.54
CA MET A 11 2.33 0.28 5.80
C MET A 11 2.28 1.03 4.48
N LEU A 12 1.13 1.59 4.10
CA LEU A 12 1.06 2.50 2.96
C LEU A 12 1.56 3.88 3.41
N CYS A 13 2.65 4.35 2.82
CA CYS A 13 3.30 5.62 3.14
C CYS A 13 3.24 6.54 1.92
N TRP A 14 2.97 7.84 2.13
CA TRP A 14 2.93 8.81 1.03
C TRP A 14 3.36 10.23 1.42
N ASN A 15 3.68 11.00 0.38
CA ASN A 15 3.77 12.45 0.38
C ASN A 15 3.02 12.97 -0.87
N ASN A 16 2.24 14.03 -0.73
CA ASN A 16 1.48 14.65 -1.81
C ASN A 16 2.20 15.87 -2.43
N GLY A 17 3.51 15.97 -2.22
CA GLY A 17 4.31 17.07 -2.77
C GLY A 17 4.31 18.36 -1.94
N PHE A 18 4.03 18.27 -0.64
CA PHE A 18 4.27 19.39 0.28
C PHE A 18 5.70 19.96 0.10
N HIS A 19 5.81 21.27 0.25
CA HIS A 19 7.05 22.04 0.10
C HIS A 19 7.70 21.95 -1.30
N GLY A 20 6.92 21.62 -2.34
CA GLY A 20 7.40 21.58 -3.73
C GLY A 20 8.12 20.27 -4.09
N ALA A 21 8.05 19.25 -3.24
CA ALA A 21 8.52 17.91 -3.57
C ALA A 21 7.59 17.24 -4.62
N PRO A 22 8.08 16.29 -5.42
CA PRO A 22 7.20 15.43 -6.19
C PRO A 22 6.38 14.51 -5.26
N PRO A 23 5.16 14.12 -5.64
CA PRO A 23 4.40 13.11 -4.90
C PRO A 23 5.17 11.78 -4.89
N SER A 24 5.11 11.08 -3.78
CA SER A 24 5.76 9.78 -3.59
C SER A 24 4.88 8.84 -2.78
N VAL A 25 4.95 7.54 -3.09
CA VAL A 25 4.20 6.49 -2.41
C VAL A 25 5.08 5.26 -2.31
N ALA A 26 5.01 4.55 -1.18
CA ALA A 26 5.53 3.21 -1.05
C ALA A 26 4.75 2.39 -0.03
N VAL A 27 4.86 1.07 -0.13
CA VAL A 27 4.51 0.18 0.97
C VAL A 27 5.78 -0.19 1.73
N VAL A 28 5.82 0.16 3.01
CA VAL A 28 6.92 -0.13 3.94
C VAL A 28 6.53 -1.29 4.85
N ARG A 29 7.49 -2.15 5.18
CA ARG A 29 7.25 -3.28 6.09
C ARG A 29 7.21 -2.79 7.54
N TRP A 30 6.16 -3.14 8.26
CA TRP A 30 6.10 -3.05 9.70
C TRP A 30 6.70 -4.31 10.38
N PRO A 31 7.41 -4.17 11.53
CA PRO A 31 7.91 -2.90 12.06
C PRO A 31 8.99 -2.33 11.15
N ASP A 32 8.95 -1.01 10.93
CA ASP A 32 9.97 -0.31 10.15
C ASP A 32 11.25 -0.17 10.99
N LYS A 33 12.18 -1.11 10.79
CA LYS A 33 13.42 -1.18 11.57
C LYS A 33 14.53 -0.26 11.04
N ILE A 34 14.37 0.28 9.84
CA ILE A 34 15.42 1.04 9.13
C ILE A 34 15.04 2.50 8.89
N GLY A 35 13.86 2.93 9.32
CA GLY A 35 13.36 4.29 9.09
C GLY A 35 13.00 4.55 7.62
N ALA A 36 12.59 3.52 6.87
CA ALA A 36 12.20 3.70 5.47
C ALA A 36 10.96 4.61 5.32
N SER A 37 10.11 4.64 6.35
CA SER A 37 8.92 5.49 6.41
C SER A 37 9.24 6.97 6.67
N ASP A 38 10.45 7.30 7.17
CA ASP A 38 10.86 8.69 7.46
C ASP A 38 10.92 9.58 6.21
N ALA A 39 10.99 8.98 5.02
CA ALA A 39 10.94 9.69 3.74
C ALA A 39 9.53 10.18 3.36
N TYR A 40 8.50 9.82 4.13
CA TYR A 40 7.10 10.11 3.85
C TYR A 40 6.47 10.91 4.98
N GLN A 41 5.45 11.69 4.66
CA GLN A 41 4.78 12.55 5.64
C GLN A 41 3.61 11.86 6.34
N SER A 42 3.05 10.84 5.72
CA SER A 42 1.86 10.17 6.23
C SER A 42 1.97 8.66 6.01
N SER A 43 1.35 7.91 6.90
CA SER A 43 1.26 6.45 6.81
C SER A 43 -0.05 5.92 7.37
N VAL A 44 -0.48 4.76 6.87
CA VAL A 44 -1.64 3.99 7.32
C VAL A 44 -1.34 2.49 7.24
N GLY A 45 -2.26 1.65 7.72
CA GLY A 45 -2.13 0.19 7.71
C GLY A 45 -1.42 -0.34 8.95
N ALA A 46 -0.43 -1.21 8.77
CA ALA A 46 0.17 -2.00 9.85
C ALA A 46 0.88 -1.17 10.95
N CYS A 47 1.12 0.13 10.76
CA CYS A 47 1.61 1.01 11.84
C CYS A 47 0.53 1.29 12.90
N PHE A 48 -0.76 1.19 12.56
CA PHE A 48 -1.86 1.39 13.51
C PHE A 48 -2.11 0.14 14.33
N THR A 49 -2.29 0.31 15.64
CA THR A 49 -2.46 -0.80 16.59
C THR A 49 -3.73 -1.59 16.33
N ASP A 50 -4.81 -0.93 15.91
CA ASP A 50 -6.10 -1.56 15.60
C ASP A 50 -6.09 -2.31 14.27
N PHE A 51 -5.28 -1.88 13.29
CA PHE A 51 -5.15 -2.61 12.02
C PHE A 51 -4.63 -4.03 12.24
N ARG A 52 -3.61 -4.19 13.07
CA ARG A 52 -3.01 -5.51 13.34
C ARG A 52 -3.89 -6.43 14.17
N SER A 53 -4.87 -5.89 14.91
CA SER A 53 -5.83 -6.70 15.67
C SER A 53 -7.10 -7.06 14.88
N LYS A 54 -7.31 -6.47 13.70
CA LYS A 54 -8.39 -6.85 12.78
C LYS A 54 -8.15 -8.23 12.19
N ASP A 55 -9.24 -8.93 11.87
CA ASP A 55 -9.18 -10.12 11.04
C ASP A 55 -8.77 -9.77 9.59
N GLU A 56 -8.43 -10.80 8.81
CA GLU A 56 -7.93 -10.61 7.45
C GLU A 56 -8.94 -9.89 6.54
N ARG A 57 -10.24 -10.19 6.68
CA ARG A 57 -11.29 -9.54 5.89
C ARG A 57 -11.35 -8.04 6.20
N ALA A 58 -11.32 -7.67 7.48
CA ALA A 58 -11.33 -6.29 7.90
C ALA A 58 -10.04 -5.54 7.51
N GLN A 59 -8.88 -6.20 7.52
CA GLN A 59 -7.63 -5.64 7.00
C GLN A 59 -7.72 -5.36 5.49
N ARG A 60 -8.22 -6.33 4.70
CA ARG A 60 -8.44 -6.20 3.25
C ARG A 60 -9.38 -5.02 2.92
N LEU A 61 -10.48 -4.88 3.67
CA LEU A 61 -11.40 -3.75 3.49
C LEU A 61 -10.75 -2.41 3.85
N GLN A 62 -10.07 -2.34 4.99
CA GLN A 62 -9.43 -1.11 5.45
C GLN A 62 -8.36 -0.65 4.46
N ILE A 63 -7.50 -1.54 3.97
CA ILE A 63 -6.42 -1.13 3.05
C ILE A 63 -6.96 -0.66 1.70
N MET A 64 -8.09 -1.22 1.24
CA MET A 64 -8.76 -0.74 0.03
C MET A 64 -9.32 0.67 0.24
N ILE A 65 -9.96 0.93 1.39
CA ILE A 65 -10.43 2.28 1.76
C ILE A 65 -9.26 3.25 1.81
N ASP A 66 -8.16 2.86 2.46
CA ASP A 66 -6.98 3.70 2.63
C ASP A 66 -6.33 4.03 1.29
N ALA A 67 -6.12 3.05 0.42
CA ALA A 67 -5.54 3.26 -0.91
C ALA A 67 -6.40 4.21 -1.77
N TRP A 68 -7.72 4.04 -1.74
CA TRP A 68 -8.65 4.93 -2.44
C TRP A 68 -8.66 6.33 -1.83
N HIS A 69 -8.61 6.43 -0.50
CA HIS A 69 -8.56 7.71 0.20
C HIS A 69 -7.30 8.51 -0.16
N VAL A 70 -6.12 7.84 -0.19
CA VAL A 70 -4.87 8.44 -0.64
C VAL A 70 -4.98 8.94 -2.09
N ALA A 71 -5.44 8.09 -3.01
CA ALA A 71 -5.54 8.46 -4.43
C ALA A 71 -6.56 9.57 -4.71
N ALA A 72 -7.69 9.58 -3.99
CA ALA A 72 -8.80 10.49 -4.28
C ALA A 72 -8.67 11.87 -3.61
N PHE A 73 -8.01 11.96 -2.44
CA PHE A 73 -8.05 13.18 -1.62
C PHE A 73 -6.69 13.81 -1.36
N TYR A 74 -5.58 13.14 -1.71
CA TYR A 74 -4.23 13.64 -1.45
C TYR A 74 -3.46 13.99 -2.72
N ASP A 75 -4.11 14.24 -3.86
CA ASP A 75 -3.44 14.59 -5.13
C ASP A 75 -2.29 13.64 -5.54
N VAL A 76 -2.33 12.40 -5.04
CA VAL A 76 -1.37 11.36 -5.36
C VAL A 76 -1.87 10.64 -6.61
N PRO A 77 -1.06 10.51 -7.69
CA PRO A 77 -1.48 9.79 -8.88
C PRO A 77 -1.93 8.36 -8.55
N VAL A 78 -3.15 8.00 -8.95
CA VAL A 78 -3.74 6.67 -8.67
C VAL A 78 -2.85 5.51 -9.14
N ALA A 79 -2.16 5.68 -10.27
CA ALA A 79 -1.22 4.69 -10.79
C ALA A 79 -0.06 4.43 -9.81
N MET A 80 0.48 5.46 -9.16
CA MET A 80 1.57 5.30 -8.17
C MET A 80 1.09 4.55 -6.93
N VAL A 81 -0.13 4.82 -6.46
CA VAL A 81 -0.72 4.07 -5.34
C VAL A 81 -0.90 2.61 -5.72
N HIS A 82 -1.49 2.34 -6.89
CA HIS A 82 -1.67 0.98 -7.38
C HIS A 82 -0.33 0.24 -7.50
N GLU A 83 0.68 0.86 -8.13
CA GLU A 83 2.01 0.27 -8.30
C GLU A 83 2.69 -0.03 -6.95
N ALA A 84 2.62 0.89 -5.98
CA ALA A 84 3.18 0.67 -4.65
C ALA A 84 2.50 -0.49 -3.93
N MET A 85 1.17 -0.62 -4.07
CA MET A 85 0.37 -1.66 -3.42
C MET A 85 0.61 -3.07 -3.99
N LEU A 86 1.15 -3.20 -5.21
CA LEU A 86 1.43 -4.50 -5.84
C LEU A 86 2.46 -5.36 -5.09
N VAL A 87 3.21 -4.81 -4.12
CA VAL A 87 4.10 -5.61 -3.27
C VAL A 87 3.34 -6.39 -2.18
N VAL A 88 2.03 -6.18 -2.05
CA VAL A 88 1.15 -6.86 -1.09
C VAL A 88 0.35 -7.94 -1.83
N PRO A 89 0.64 -9.23 -1.63
CA PRO A 89 -0.07 -10.33 -2.31
C PRO A 89 -1.58 -10.28 -2.11
N GLU A 90 -2.04 -9.97 -0.89
CA GLU A 90 -3.46 -9.90 -0.57
C GLU A 90 -4.16 -8.74 -1.28
N TYR A 91 -3.42 -7.69 -1.67
CA TYR A 91 -3.94 -6.65 -2.57
C TYR A 91 -4.07 -7.17 -3.99
N ARG A 92 -3.07 -7.87 -4.51
CA ARG A 92 -3.13 -8.50 -5.84
C ARG A 92 -4.32 -9.47 -5.94
N ASP A 93 -4.59 -10.22 -4.88
CA ASP A 93 -5.74 -11.12 -4.80
C ASP A 93 -7.09 -10.41 -4.98
N MET A 94 -7.21 -9.16 -4.52
CA MET A 94 -8.44 -8.37 -4.62
C MET A 94 -8.66 -7.75 -6.00
N LEU A 95 -7.65 -7.73 -6.86
CA LEU A 95 -7.74 -7.12 -8.19
C LEU A 95 -8.51 -8.01 -9.15
N ALA A 96 -9.33 -7.39 -10.00
CA ALA A 96 -9.80 -8.02 -11.22
C ALA A 96 -8.63 -8.38 -12.14
N ASP A 97 -8.81 -9.38 -13.00
CA ASP A 97 -7.70 -9.90 -13.83
C ASP A 97 -7.11 -8.85 -14.79
N ASP A 98 -7.93 -7.90 -15.26
CA ASP A 98 -7.50 -6.79 -16.11
C ASP A 98 -6.77 -5.67 -15.34
N CYS A 99 -6.96 -5.61 -14.02
CA CYS A 99 -6.22 -4.74 -13.11
C CYS A 99 -4.90 -5.37 -12.63
N LEU A 100 -4.66 -6.67 -12.85
CA LEU A 100 -3.44 -7.36 -12.43
C LEU A 100 -2.35 -7.26 -13.51
N PRO A 101 -1.18 -6.66 -13.22
CA PRO A 101 -0.10 -6.59 -14.21
C PRO A 101 0.38 -7.96 -14.65
N ARG A 102 0.74 -8.09 -15.94
CA ARG A 102 1.14 -9.37 -16.57
C ARG A 102 2.24 -10.13 -15.81
N GLN A 103 3.14 -9.43 -15.13
CA GLN A 103 4.20 -10.06 -14.33
C GLN A 103 3.65 -10.92 -13.17
N PHE A 104 2.43 -10.63 -12.68
CA PHE A 104 1.73 -11.38 -11.64
C PHE A 104 0.63 -12.29 -12.19
N ALA A 105 0.40 -12.33 -13.50
CA ALA A 105 -0.68 -13.15 -14.09
C ALA A 105 -0.55 -14.65 -13.77
N HIS A 106 0.66 -15.12 -13.46
CA HIS A 106 0.93 -16.49 -13.04
C HIS A 106 0.28 -16.85 -11.68
N GLU A 107 -0.11 -15.87 -10.87
CA GLU A 107 -0.81 -16.07 -9.60
C GLU A 107 -2.28 -16.48 -9.79
N ARG A 108 -2.82 -16.39 -11.02
CA ARG A 108 -4.21 -16.73 -11.38
C ARG A 108 -4.35 -18.09 -12.10
N ALA A 109 -3.24 -18.77 -12.34
CA ALA A 109 -3.18 -20.00 -13.15
C ALA A 109 -3.49 -21.28 -12.35
#